data_AF-A0A975SPH1-F1
#
_entry.id   AF-A0A975SPH1-F1
#
_cell.length_a   1.000
_cell.length_b   1.000
_cell.length_c   1.000
_cell.angle_alpha   90.00
_cell.angle_beta   90.00
_cell.angle_gamma   90.00
#
_symmetry.space_group_name_H-M   'P 1'
#
loop_
_entity.id
_entity.type
_entity.pdbx_description
1 polymer ?
#
loop_
_entity_poly.entity_id
_entity_poly.type
_entity_poly.pdbx_seq_one_letter_code
_entity_poly.pdbx_strand_id
1 'polypeptide(L)'
;MPPSSALIQVCRAARSRYQRGMLTWLHAAGDPAGLPEMRGALRDLAPHLEGDEYAHPFWATAQTFLRAISDGALTVNGETRRLCARIDLQMRNVLEDSREALTSLEEELGELLRQGSGHAPPPTELISLLQPPPPPQLDEAAVAQWQEGCRDLEAAWNDPEDVHGSAFRRAITSLCSAATQLGLPETLALTEGLAEVADRLESPGAADDPYLRAAMAATLELLGEKELLGLASFAQRVELLLPRLAAPQPQVPRPSPTLVRLFAQEVGEQVDLIRDELDKLDPDPETIAKAALALAEQAGHLGLTAPRRVGEGLARVAAHARGPHPFEAPTLRQVLENTLGELETMAEFLSAGHELPEGEEEELLRELKAALSAS
;
A
#
# COMPACT_ATOMS: atom_id res chain seq x y z
N MET A 1 20.65 18.75 43.52
CA MET A 1 21.78 19.71 43.39
C MET A 1 21.35 20.75 42.36
N PRO A 2 21.72 22.03 42.52
CA PRO A 2 21.36 23.04 41.52
C PRO A 2 21.91 22.64 40.14
N PRO A 3 21.17 22.87 39.05
CA PRO A 3 21.60 22.50 37.72
C PRO A 3 22.93 23.18 37.37
N SER A 4 23.82 22.45 36.68
CA SER A 4 25.09 23.01 36.21
C SER A 4 24.86 24.26 35.37
N SER A 5 25.77 25.24 35.44
CA SER A 5 25.73 26.45 34.61
C SER A 5 25.58 26.12 33.10
N ALA A 6 26.18 25.02 32.65
CA ALA A 6 26.03 24.51 31.29
C ALA A 6 24.59 24.03 30.98
N LEU A 7 23.96 23.30 31.90
CA LEU A 7 22.57 22.83 31.77
C LEU A 7 21.59 24.01 31.73
N ILE A 8 21.80 25.02 32.57
CA ILE A 8 20.98 26.25 32.57
C ILE A 8 21.05 26.96 31.20
N GLN A 9 22.24 27.08 30.61
CA GLN A 9 22.41 27.70 29.30
C GLN A 9 21.72 26.91 28.18
N VAL A 10 21.90 25.59 28.16
CA VAL A 10 21.25 24.70 27.18
C VAL A 10 19.74 24.75 27.32
N CYS A 11 19.22 24.66 28.53
CA CYS A 11 17.79 24.70 28.78
C CYS A 11 17.16 26.04 28.40
N ARG A 12 17.84 27.18 28.63
CA ARG A 12 17.39 28.50 28.16
C ARG A 12 17.33 28.58 26.63
N ALA A 13 18.36 28.08 25.95
CA ALA A 13 18.41 28.07 24.49
C ALA A 13 17.32 27.17 23.89
N ALA A 14 17.17 25.96 24.42
CA ALA A 14 16.13 25.01 24.02
C ALA A 14 14.73 25.60 24.25
N ARG A 15 14.45 26.18 25.42
CA ARG A 15 13.14 26.76 25.73
C ARG A 15 12.80 27.94 24.83
N SER A 16 13.74 28.84 24.55
CA SER A 16 13.54 29.94 23.60
C SER A 16 13.14 29.43 22.21
N ARG A 17 13.85 28.41 21.70
CA ARG A 17 13.56 27.77 20.42
C ARG A 17 12.19 27.06 20.44
N TYR A 18 11.86 26.38 21.54
CA TYR A 18 10.55 25.75 21.75
C TYR A 18 9.42 26.78 21.66
N GLN A 19 9.55 27.91 22.36
CA GLN A 19 8.54 28.97 22.38
C GLN A 19 8.34 29.63 21.03
N ARG A 20 9.41 29.84 20.25
CA ARG A 20 9.29 30.33 18.87
C ARG A 20 8.52 29.35 17.98
N GLY A 21 8.88 28.06 18.04
CA GLY A 21 8.15 27.03 17.29
C GLY A 21 6.68 26.94 17.70
N MET A 22 6.39 27.05 19.00
CA MET A 22 5.03 27.03 19.53
C MET A 22 4.22 28.24 19.07
N LEU A 23 4.80 29.45 19.05
CA LEU A 23 4.12 30.65 18.54
C LEU A 23 3.81 30.51 17.05
N THR A 24 4.80 30.10 16.24
CA THR A 24 4.60 29.84 14.79
C THR A 24 3.44 28.89 14.56
N TRP A 25 3.41 27.78 15.31
CA TRP A 25 2.37 26.76 15.21
C TRP A 25 0.98 27.25 15.65
N LEU A 26 0.90 28.08 16.70
CA LEU A 26 -0.37 28.61 17.18
C LEU A 26 -0.95 29.72 16.29
N HIS A 27 -0.10 30.41 15.51
CA HIS A 27 -0.53 31.50 14.63
C HIS A 27 -1.21 31.01 13.33
N ALA A 28 -0.93 29.79 12.87
CA ALA A 28 -1.48 29.24 11.64
C ALA A 28 -2.27 27.95 11.90
N ALA A 29 -3.60 28.08 12.07
CA ALA A 29 -4.47 26.94 12.33
C ALA A 29 -4.45 25.95 11.13
N GLY A 30 -3.94 24.74 11.36
CA GLY A 30 -3.84 23.68 10.35
C GLY A 30 -2.48 23.55 9.67
N ASP A 31 -1.53 24.45 9.94
CA ASP A 31 -0.15 24.36 9.46
C ASP A 31 0.74 23.74 10.54
N PRO A 32 1.42 22.60 10.30
CA PRO A 32 2.36 22.00 11.25
C PRO A 32 3.67 22.80 11.39
N ALA A 33 3.84 23.91 10.67
CA ALA A 33 4.97 24.82 10.81
C ALA A 33 5.22 25.19 12.29
N GLY A 34 6.44 24.95 12.77
CA GLY A 34 6.85 25.18 14.16
C GLY A 34 6.96 23.91 15.01
N LEU A 35 6.18 22.85 14.72
CA LEU A 35 6.30 21.56 15.43
C LEU A 35 7.68 20.89 15.27
N PRO A 36 8.32 20.90 14.07
CA PRO A 36 9.69 20.39 13.93
C PRO A 36 10.71 21.18 14.75
N GLU A 37 10.51 22.50 14.93
CA GLU A 37 11.40 23.35 15.73
C GLU A 37 11.24 23.05 17.23
N MET A 38 10.00 22.87 17.71
CA MET A 38 9.71 22.44 19.08
C MET A 38 10.33 21.07 19.38
N ARG A 39 10.19 20.11 18.47
CA ARG A 39 10.79 18.77 18.61
C ARG A 39 12.32 18.82 18.61
N GLY A 40 12.92 19.64 17.75
CA GLY A 40 14.36 19.86 17.73
C GLY A 40 14.89 20.41 19.05
N ALA A 41 14.18 21.36 19.66
CA ALA A 41 14.53 21.91 20.97
C ALA A 41 14.55 20.86 22.08
N LEU A 42 13.57 19.95 22.13
CA LEU A 42 13.53 18.87 23.13
C LEU A 42 14.64 17.84 22.90
N ARG A 43 14.94 17.52 21.64
CA ARG A 43 16.01 16.58 21.26
C ARG A 43 17.39 17.10 21.68
N ASP A 44 17.66 18.38 21.47
CA ASP A 44 18.94 19.01 21.83
C ASP A 44 19.09 19.12 23.37
N LEU A 45 17.96 19.22 24.09
CA LEU A 45 17.93 19.26 25.55
C LEU A 45 18.19 17.89 26.19
N ALA A 46 17.62 16.81 25.64
CA ALA A 46 17.60 15.48 26.27
C ALA A 46 18.99 14.94 26.69
N PRO A 47 20.06 15.00 25.87
CA PRO A 47 21.38 14.51 26.26
C PRO A 47 22.00 15.24 27.46
N HIS A 48 21.56 16.48 27.72
CA HIS A 48 22.05 17.29 28.84
C HIS A 48 21.30 16.99 30.15
N LEU A 49 20.20 16.24 30.05
CA LEU A 49 19.40 15.75 31.18
C LEU A 49 19.75 14.30 31.54
N GLU A 50 20.54 13.62 30.71
CA GLU A 50 21.06 12.26 30.95
C GLU A 50 22.23 12.32 31.96
N GLY A 51 21.87 12.38 33.25
CA GLY A 51 22.83 12.46 34.35
C GLY A 51 22.13 12.53 35.70
N ASP A 52 21.45 11.44 36.04
CA ASP A 52 20.67 11.08 37.24
C ASP A 52 19.76 12.14 37.92
N GLU A 53 18.55 11.71 38.29
CA GLU A 53 17.32 12.46 38.66
C GLU A 53 16.54 13.18 37.53
N TYR A 54 17.14 13.52 36.39
CA TYR A 54 16.45 14.21 35.27
C TYR A 54 16.22 13.38 34.00
N ALA A 55 16.74 12.15 33.97
CA ALA A 55 16.52 11.16 32.91
C ALA A 55 15.10 10.57 32.99
N HIS A 56 14.09 11.44 33.01
CA HIS A 56 12.69 11.05 33.07
C HIS A 56 12.20 10.64 31.67
N PRO A 57 11.45 9.53 31.53
CA PRO A 57 10.88 9.11 30.24
C PRO A 57 9.94 10.15 29.61
N PHE A 58 9.54 11.16 30.39
CA PHE A 58 8.75 12.30 29.98
C PHE A 58 9.34 13.00 28.74
N TRP A 59 10.66 13.26 28.70
CA TRP A 59 11.26 14.01 27.60
C TRP A 59 11.25 13.24 26.29
N ALA A 60 11.38 11.91 26.35
CA ALA A 60 11.20 11.04 25.19
C ALA A 60 9.73 11.00 24.77
N THR A 61 8.81 10.85 25.72
CA THR A 61 7.36 10.82 25.49
C THR A 61 6.84 12.14 24.88
N ALA A 62 7.34 13.28 25.35
CA ALA A 62 7.01 14.61 24.83
C ALA A 62 7.49 14.79 23.38
N GLN A 63 8.65 14.25 23.02
CA GLN A 63 9.12 14.25 21.62
C GLN A 63 8.22 13.40 20.72
N THR A 64 7.83 12.21 21.18
CA THR A 64 6.90 11.33 20.47
C THR A 64 5.53 11.97 20.29
N PHE A 65 5.02 12.64 21.32
CA PHE A 65 3.78 13.41 21.27
C PHE A 65 3.81 14.52 20.21
N LEU A 66 4.84 15.38 20.21
CA LEU A 66 4.96 16.46 19.21
C LEU A 66 5.09 15.92 17.78
N ARG A 67 5.78 14.78 17.63
CA ARG A 67 5.86 14.09 16.36
C ARG A 67 4.51 13.56 15.90
N ALA A 68 3.74 12.93 16.79
CA ALA A 68 2.41 12.43 16.45
C ALA A 68 1.47 13.54 15.98
N ILE A 69 1.59 14.76 16.52
CA ILE A 69 0.88 15.94 15.99
C ILE A 69 1.42 16.33 14.61
N SER A 70 2.74 16.41 14.45
CA SER A 70 3.39 16.81 13.18
C SER A 70 3.05 15.86 12.02
N ASP A 71 2.92 14.57 12.31
CA ASP A 71 2.67 13.51 11.34
C ASP A 71 1.15 13.30 11.11
N GLY A 72 0.29 14.08 11.78
CA GLY A 72 -1.17 13.98 11.65
C GLY A 72 -1.81 12.81 12.40
N ALA A 73 -1.04 12.00 13.14
CA ALA A 73 -1.55 10.92 13.98
C ALA A 73 -2.39 11.43 15.16
N LEU A 74 -2.09 12.62 15.67
CA LEU A 74 -2.90 13.32 16.66
C LEU A 74 -3.54 14.57 16.08
N THR A 75 -4.85 14.70 16.24
CA THR A 75 -5.60 15.89 15.83
C THR A 75 -5.21 17.12 16.67
N VAL A 76 -5.03 18.27 16.03
CA VAL A 76 -4.78 19.55 16.72
C VAL A 76 -6.09 20.06 17.34
N ASN A 77 -6.16 20.09 18.67
CA ASN A 77 -7.33 20.52 19.42
C ASN A 77 -6.91 21.29 20.70
N GLY A 78 -7.88 21.67 21.54
CA GLY A 78 -7.59 22.41 22.77
C GLY A 78 -6.70 21.64 23.77
N GLU A 79 -6.80 20.31 23.78
CA GLU A 79 -6.03 19.44 24.66
C GLU A 79 -4.57 19.30 24.21
N THR A 80 -4.32 19.08 22.91
CA THR A 80 -2.94 19.00 22.40
C THR A 80 -2.19 20.32 22.58
N ARG A 81 -2.88 21.47 22.42
CA ARG A 81 -2.31 22.79 22.72
C ARG A 81 -2.02 22.99 24.20
N ARG A 82 -2.91 22.53 25.10
CA ARG A 82 -2.71 22.56 26.56
C ARG A 82 -1.46 21.78 26.96
N LEU A 83 -1.27 20.59 26.38
CA LEU A 83 -0.13 19.73 26.66
C LEU A 83 1.19 20.34 26.18
N CYS A 84 1.23 20.98 25.00
CA CYS A 84 2.40 21.76 24.56
C CYS A 84 2.77 22.89 25.54
N ALA A 85 1.79 23.62 26.07
CA ALA A 85 2.04 24.65 27.08
C ALA A 85 2.62 24.07 28.38
N ARG A 86 2.18 22.88 28.77
CA ARG A 86 2.70 22.18 29.97
C ARG A 86 4.11 21.63 29.75
N ILE A 87 4.48 21.28 28.52
CA ILE A 87 5.87 20.94 28.18
C ILE A 87 6.78 22.17 28.32
N ASP A 88 6.40 23.36 27.84
CA ASP A 88 7.15 24.61 28.11
C ASP A 88 7.30 24.87 29.62
N LEU A 89 6.24 24.62 30.39
CA LEU A 89 6.26 24.75 31.84
C LEU A 89 7.30 23.82 32.47
N GLN A 90 7.42 22.58 32.01
CA GLN A 90 8.46 21.67 32.51
C GLN A 90 9.87 22.13 32.12
N MET A 91 10.06 22.70 30.92
CA MET A 91 11.35 23.32 30.55
C MET A 91 11.67 24.52 31.46
N ARG A 92 10.66 25.28 31.91
CA ARG A 92 10.85 26.34 32.90
C ARG A 92 11.20 25.78 34.28
N ASN A 93 10.50 24.73 34.72
CA ASN A 93 10.74 24.10 36.02
C ASN A 93 12.18 23.57 36.15
N VAL A 94 12.76 23.04 35.06
CA VAL A 94 14.19 22.67 35.00
C VAL A 94 15.11 23.87 35.26
N LEU A 95 14.77 25.06 34.76
CA LEU A 95 15.54 26.29 35.01
C LEU A 95 15.40 26.80 36.46
N GLU A 96 14.25 26.52 37.08
CA GLU A 96 13.90 26.98 38.43
C GLU A 96 14.24 25.94 39.52
N ASP A 97 14.79 24.78 39.13
CA ASP A 97 15.01 23.59 40.00
C ASP A 97 13.72 23.18 40.75
N SER A 98 12.57 23.43 40.10
CA SER A 98 11.24 23.18 40.65
C SER A 98 10.80 21.75 40.32
N ARG A 99 10.44 20.99 41.35
CA ARG A 99 10.02 19.59 41.24
C ARG A 99 8.51 19.53 41.08
N GLU A 100 8.03 19.53 39.85
CA GLU A 100 6.64 19.17 39.53
C GLU A 100 6.57 17.71 39.08
N ALA A 101 5.48 17.01 39.36
CA ALA A 101 5.36 15.57 39.08
C ALA A 101 5.30 15.29 37.56
N LEU A 102 6.47 15.07 36.96
CA LEU A 102 6.63 14.72 35.55
C LEU A 102 5.88 13.43 35.16
N THR A 103 5.72 12.50 36.10
CA THR A 103 5.02 11.22 35.91
C THR A 103 3.56 11.39 35.47
N SER A 104 2.83 12.32 36.08
CA SER A 104 1.41 12.55 35.72
C SER A 104 1.26 13.13 34.31
N LEU A 105 2.17 14.02 33.90
CA LEU A 105 2.16 14.57 32.55
C LEU A 105 2.64 13.54 31.52
N GLU A 106 3.63 12.72 31.85
CA GLU A 106 4.06 11.60 31.02
C GLU A 106 2.91 10.62 30.74
N GLU A 107 2.19 10.20 31.79
CA GLU A 107 1.04 9.29 31.65
C GLU A 107 -0.06 9.88 30.75
N GLU A 108 -0.34 11.18 30.88
CA GLU A 108 -1.33 11.89 30.07
C GLU A 108 -0.90 11.97 28.59
N LEU A 109 0.38 12.23 28.33
CA LEU A 109 0.94 12.19 26.97
C LEU A 109 0.87 10.76 26.40
N GLY A 110 1.20 9.76 27.20
CA GLY A 110 1.19 8.34 26.82
C GLY A 110 -0.21 7.80 26.56
N GLU A 111 -1.21 8.21 27.35
CA GLU A 111 -2.62 7.88 27.13
C GLU A 111 -3.12 8.47 25.81
N LEU A 112 -2.83 9.74 25.55
CA LEU A 112 -3.26 10.37 24.30
C LEU A 112 -2.57 9.73 23.08
N LEU A 113 -1.29 9.37 23.19
CA LEU A 113 -0.57 8.63 22.16
C LEU A 113 -1.17 7.24 21.89
N ARG A 114 -1.65 6.54 22.93
CA ARG A 114 -2.38 5.26 22.78
C ARG A 114 -3.74 5.44 22.12
N GLN A 115 -4.43 6.55 22.40
CA GLN A 115 -5.72 6.89 21.77
C GLN A 115 -5.58 7.37 20.32
N GLY A 116 -4.44 7.98 19.97
CA GLY A 116 -4.11 8.52 18.65
C GLY A 116 -3.75 7.49 17.57
N SER A 117 -3.96 6.19 17.81
CA SER A 117 -3.55 5.12 16.89
C SER A 117 -4.51 4.96 15.69
N GLY A 118 -4.80 6.05 14.98
CA GLY A 118 -5.53 6.05 13.71
C GLY A 118 -4.65 6.07 12.47
N HIS A 119 -3.36 6.44 12.59
CA HIS A 119 -2.35 6.36 11.53
C HIS A 119 -0.98 6.08 12.17
N ALA A 120 -0.40 4.91 11.85
CA ALA A 120 0.92 4.53 12.34
C ALA A 120 2.00 5.47 11.76
N PRO A 121 3.06 5.81 12.53
CA PRO A 121 4.19 6.59 12.00
C PRO A 121 4.90 5.82 10.87
N PRO A 122 5.61 6.50 9.96
CA PRO A 122 6.30 5.85 8.86
C PRO A 122 7.31 4.80 9.39
N PRO A 123 7.35 3.58 8.80
CA PRO A 123 8.09 2.42 9.32
C PRO A 123 9.58 2.65 9.60
N THR A 124 10.20 3.60 8.90
CA THR A 124 11.65 3.84 8.90
C THR A 124 12.21 4.28 10.25
N GLU A 125 11.43 4.95 11.10
CA GLU A 125 11.91 5.45 12.40
C GLU A 125 11.47 4.60 13.61
N LEU A 126 10.59 3.60 13.42
CA LEU A 126 10.25 2.61 14.46
C LEU A 126 11.37 1.59 14.67
N ILE A 127 12.11 1.27 13.61
CA ILE A 127 13.20 0.27 13.61
C ILE A 127 14.36 0.71 14.52
N SER A 128 14.62 2.01 14.67
CA SER A 128 15.72 2.53 15.51
C SER A 128 15.38 2.62 17.00
N LEU A 129 14.10 2.51 17.38
CA LEU A 129 13.64 2.67 18.76
C LEU A 129 13.27 1.34 19.43
N LEU A 130 13.11 0.28 18.65
CA LEU A 130 12.92 -1.08 19.17
C LEU A 130 14.29 -1.67 19.48
N GLN A 131 14.56 -2.01 20.74
CA GLN A 131 15.64 -2.96 21.02
C GLN A 131 15.29 -4.25 20.26
N PRO A 132 16.18 -4.75 19.37
CA PRO A 132 15.90 -6.00 18.70
C PRO A 132 15.72 -7.07 19.77
N PRO A 133 14.67 -7.91 19.67
CA PRO A 133 14.52 -9.03 20.59
C PRO A 133 15.82 -9.86 20.58
N PRO A 134 16.23 -10.43 21.72
CA PRO A 134 17.40 -11.29 21.75
C PRO A 134 17.24 -12.38 20.68
N PRO A 135 18.29 -12.66 19.90
CA PRO A 135 18.20 -13.62 18.81
C PRO A 135 17.74 -14.98 19.36
N PRO A 136 16.86 -15.68 18.64
CA PRO A 136 16.42 -17.01 19.05
C PRO A 136 17.65 -17.92 19.14
N GLN A 137 17.71 -18.71 20.22
CA GLN A 137 18.75 -19.72 20.38
C GLN A 137 18.35 -20.93 19.54
N LEU A 138 18.94 -21.04 18.36
CA LEU A 138 18.72 -22.13 17.42
C LEU A 138 19.91 -23.11 17.45
N ASP A 139 19.65 -24.38 17.15
CA ASP A 139 20.70 -25.38 16.98
C ASP A 139 21.55 -25.05 15.75
N GLU A 140 22.84 -24.78 15.96
CA GLU A 140 23.80 -24.44 14.90
C GLU A 140 23.90 -25.54 13.83
N ALA A 141 23.76 -26.82 14.22
CA ALA A 141 23.80 -27.93 13.28
C ALA A 141 22.55 -27.93 12.38
N ALA A 142 21.37 -27.68 12.96
CA ALA A 142 20.12 -27.57 12.23
C ALA A 142 20.11 -26.34 11.30
N VAL A 143 20.66 -25.20 11.75
CA VAL A 143 20.82 -24.00 10.91
C VAL A 143 21.77 -24.28 9.75
N ALA A 144 22.90 -24.96 9.97
CA ALA A 144 23.83 -25.32 8.91
C ALA A 144 23.18 -26.25 7.86
N GLN A 145 22.43 -27.25 8.33
CA GLN A 145 21.68 -28.15 7.45
C GLN A 145 20.60 -27.42 6.65
N TRP A 146 19.88 -26.49 7.28
CA TRP A 146 18.92 -25.62 6.60
C TRP A 146 19.59 -24.84 5.47
N GLN A 147 20.71 -24.15 5.74
CA GLN A 147 21.43 -23.37 4.73
C GLN A 147 21.94 -24.22 3.56
N GLU A 148 22.38 -25.45 3.83
CA GLU A 148 22.78 -26.39 2.79
C GLU A 148 21.58 -26.79 1.92
N GLY A 149 20.45 -27.16 2.54
CA GLY A 149 19.21 -27.45 1.84
C GLY A 149 18.70 -26.28 0.98
N CYS A 150 18.84 -25.03 1.45
CA CYS A 150 18.47 -23.85 0.67
C CYS A 150 19.31 -23.71 -0.59
N ARG A 151 20.64 -23.91 -0.49
CA ARG A 151 21.55 -23.85 -1.65
C ARG A 151 21.26 -24.96 -2.65
N ASP A 152 20.99 -26.17 -2.17
CA ASP A 152 20.65 -27.31 -3.03
C ASP A 152 19.32 -27.09 -3.74
N LEU A 153 18.33 -26.51 -3.05
CA LEU A 153 17.04 -26.18 -3.64
C LEU A 153 17.16 -25.09 -4.71
N GLU A 154 17.93 -24.03 -4.44
CA GLU A 154 18.19 -22.96 -5.40
C GLU A 154 18.94 -23.47 -6.64
N ALA A 155 19.92 -24.35 -6.44
CA ALA A 155 20.65 -24.98 -7.55
C ALA A 155 19.71 -25.85 -8.41
N ALA A 156 18.88 -26.69 -7.78
CA ALA A 156 17.93 -27.55 -8.48
C ALA A 156 16.84 -26.76 -9.21
N TRP A 157 16.35 -25.66 -8.62
CA TRP A 157 15.35 -24.79 -9.26
C TRP A 157 15.88 -24.08 -10.51
N ASN A 158 17.16 -23.72 -10.51
CA ASN A 158 17.79 -23.04 -11.63
C ASN A 158 18.38 -23.99 -12.69
N ASP A 159 18.34 -25.30 -12.46
CA ASP A 159 18.77 -26.32 -13.43
C ASP A 159 17.61 -26.67 -14.39
N PRO A 160 17.70 -26.32 -15.69
CA PRO A 160 16.65 -26.62 -16.66
C PRO A 160 16.38 -28.12 -16.83
N GLU A 161 17.34 -29.00 -16.51
CA GLU A 161 17.20 -30.46 -16.64
C GLU A 161 16.58 -31.10 -15.39
N ASP A 162 16.65 -30.44 -14.23
CA ASP A 162 16.22 -30.98 -12.93
C ASP A 162 15.10 -30.17 -12.24
N VAL A 163 14.51 -29.17 -12.91
CA VAL A 163 13.39 -28.37 -12.34
C VAL A 163 12.17 -29.23 -11.97
N HIS A 164 12.01 -30.40 -12.60
CA HIS A 164 11.00 -31.43 -12.28
C HIS A 164 11.61 -32.67 -11.61
N GLY A 165 12.89 -32.59 -11.29
CA GLY A 165 13.75 -33.73 -11.10
C GLY A 165 13.93 -34.11 -9.64
N SER A 166 14.76 -35.14 -9.46
CA SER A 166 14.92 -35.79 -8.17
C SER A 166 15.75 -34.96 -7.18
N ALA A 167 16.58 -34.02 -7.65
CA ALA A 167 17.37 -33.20 -6.75
C ALA A 167 16.52 -32.11 -6.09
N PHE A 168 15.56 -31.51 -6.81
CA PHE A 168 14.58 -30.58 -6.23
C PHE A 168 13.83 -31.23 -5.04
N ARG A 169 13.26 -32.43 -5.22
CA ARG A 169 12.57 -33.17 -4.14
C ARG A 169 13.49 -33.58 -2.99
N ARG A 170 14.73 -33.94 -3.30
CA ARG A 170 15.74 -34.29 -2.29
C ARG A 170 16.10 -33.07 -1.44
N ALA A 171 16.24 -31.90 -2.05
CA ALA A 171 16.50 -30.66 -1.35
C ALA A 171 15.34 -30.28 -0.40
N ILE A 172 14.08 -30.40 -0.85
CA ILE A 172 12.90 -30.22 0.01
C ILE A 172 12.92 -31.20 1.18
N THR A 173 13.24 -32.47 0.94
CA THR A 173 13.31 -33.48 2.01
C THR A 173 14.39 -33.13 3.04
N SER A 174 15.55 -32.64 2.59
CA SER A 174 16.62 -32.16 3.48
C SER A 174 16.15 -30.96 4.32
N LEU A 175 15.45 -30.01 3.69
CA LEU A 175 14.87 -28.85 4.36
C LEU A 175 13.80 -29.25 5.39
N CYS A 176 12.91 -30.21 5.10
CA CYS A 176 11.94 -30.72 6.07
C CYS A 176 12.62 -31.31 7.32
N SER A 177 13.73 -32.04 7.13
CA SER A 177 14.52 -32.61 8.24
C SER A 177 15.15 -31.51 9.10
N ALA A 178 15.71 -30.48 8.47
CA ALA A 178 16.25 -29.31 9.18
C ALA A 178 15.15 -28.52 9.90
N ALA A 179 13.99 -28.28 9.27
CA ALA A 179 12.84 -27.60 9.86
C ALA A 179 12.31 -28.32 11.10
N THR A 180 12.28 -29.66 11.06
CA THR A 180 11.87 -30.50 12.19
C THR A 180 12.84 -30.34 13.38
N GLN A 181 14.14 -30.25 13.12
CA GLN A 181 15.16 -30.03 14.16
C GLN A 181 15.13 -28.61 14.72
N LEU A 182 14.87 -27.60 13.86
CA LEU A 182 14.69 -26.20 14.27
C LEU A 182 13.43 -26.01 15.14
N GLY A 183 12.38 -26.81 14.91
CA GLY A 183 11.15 -26.76 15.70
C GLY A 183 10.32 -25.48 15.54
N LEU A 184 10.56 -24.73 14.46
CA LEU A 184 9.90 -23.46 14.16
C LEU A 184 8.67 -23.70 13.25
N PRO A 185 7.45 -23.31 13.65
CA PRO A 185 6.22 -23.54 12.87
C PRO A 185 6.30 -23.03 11.43
N GLU A 186 6.89 -21.85 11.23
CA GLU A 186 7.01 -21.18 9.95
C GLU A 186 8.00 -21.89 9.00
N THR A 187 9.04 -22.54 9.52
CA THR A 187 9.95 -23.37 8.71
C THR A 187 9.24 -24.63 8.21
N LEU A 188 8.43 -25.27 9.06
CA LEU A 188 7.63 -26.44 8.69
C LEU A 188 6.59 -26.08 7.63
N ALA A 189 5.82 -25.01 7.85
CA ALA A 189 4.81 -24.55 6.91
C ALA A 189 5.42 -24.21 5.53
N LEU A 190 6.59 -23.56 5.51
CA LEU A 190 7.28 -23.25 4.26
C LEU A 190 7.73 -24.52 3.52
N THR A 191 8.26 -25.51 4.23
CA THR A 191 8.65 -26.78 3.60
C THR A 191 7.46 -27.60 3.08
N GLU A 192 6.30 -27.49 3.74
CA GLU A 192 5.04 -28.06 3.26
C GLU A 192 4.58 -27.39 1.97
N GLY A 193 4.56 -26.04 1.92
CA GLY A 193 4.23 -25.30 0.69
C GLY A 193 5.19 -25.60 -0.48
N LEU A 194 6.48 -25.84 -0.20
CA LEU A 194 7.43 -26.27 -1.22
C LEU A 194 7.16 -27.69 -1.72
N ALA A 195 6.71 -28.60 -0.84
CA ALA A 195 6.28 -29.93 -1.24
C ALA A 195 5.06 -29.87 -2.19
N GLU A 196 4.08 -29.00 -1.90
CA GLU A 196 2.95 -28.76 -2.80
C GLU A 196 3.39 -28.23 -4.18
N VAL A 197 4.42 -27.37 -4.21
CA VAL A 197 5.03 -26.93 -5.47
C VAL A 197 5.66 -28.10 -6.22
N ALA A 198 6.37 -28.99 -5.54
CA ALA A 198 6.98 -30.17 -6.15
C ALA A 198 5.94 -31.13 -6.75
N ASP A 199 4.75 -31.22 -6.17
CA ASP A 199 3.62 -31.98 -6.74
C ASP A 199 3.02 -31.24 -7.95
N ARG A 200 2.85 -29.93 -7.86
CA ARG A 200 2.32 -29.09 -8.94
C ARG A 200 3.22 -29.10 -10.19
N LEU A 201 4.54 -29.18 -10.00
CA LEU A 201 5.53 -29.27 -11.08
C LEU A 201 5.41 -30.57 -11.90
N GLU A 202 4.66 -31.58 -11.45
CA GLU A 202 4.34 -32.75 -12.28
C GLU A 202 3.41 -32.41 -13.45
N SER A 203 2.67 -31.29 -13.37
CA SER A 203 1.77 -30.85 -14.43
C SER A 203 2.54 -30.16 -15.57
N PRO A 204 2.25 -30.49 -16.86
CA PRO A 204 2.93 -29.88 -17.99
C PRO A 204 2.78 -28.35 -18.01
N GLY A 205 3.90 -27.63 -18.17
CA GLY A 205 3.92 -26.16 -18.26
C GLY A 205 3.84 -25.44 -16.90
N ALA A 206 3.72 -26.15 -15.78
CA ALA A 206 3.68 -25.51 -14.45
C ALA A 206 4.95 -24.72 -14.13
N ALA A 207 6.13 -25.22 -14.51
CA ALA A 207 7.41 -24.52 -14.31
C ALA A 207 7.51 -23.23 -15.14
N ASP A 208 6.74 -23.10 -16.20
CA ASP A 208 6.72 -21.91 -17.05
C ASP A 208 5.72 -20.84 -16.59
N ASP A 209 4.94 -21.12 -15.54
CA ASP A 209 4.06 -20.11 -14.93
C ASP A 209 4.90 -18.95 -14.35
N PRO A 210 4.78 -17.73 -14.89
CA PRO A 210 5.54 -16.58 -14.42
C PRO A 210 5.23 -16.22 -12.96
N TYR A 211 4.03 -16.52 -12.46
CA TYR A 211 3.66 -16.25 -11.07
C TYR A 211 4.31 -17.24 -10.12
N LEU A 212 4.32 -18.53 -10.48
CA LEU A 212 5.05 -19.54 -9.72
C LEU A 212 6.54 -19.22 -9.71
N ARG A 213 7.13 -18.84 -10.86
CA ARG A 213 8.53 -18.42 -10.93
C ARG A 213 8.83 -17.23 -10.02
N ALA A 214 7.96 -16.22 -10.00
CA ALA A 214 8.13 -15.06 -9.12
C ALA A 214 7.94 -15.42 -7.63
N ALA A 215 6.99 -16.30 -7.30
CA ALA A 215 6.77 -16.78 -5.94
C ALA A 215 7.96 -17.62 -5.45
N MET A 216 8.51 -18.50 -6.30
CA MET A 216 9.70 -19.28 -6.01
C MET A 216 10.94 -18.42 -5.85
N ALA A 217 11.15 -17.42 -6.70
CA ALA A 217 12.26 -16.48 -6.55
C ALA A 217 12.23 -15.75 -5.19
N ALA A 218 11.06 -15.20 -4.81
CA ALA A 218 10.89 -14.55 -3.51
C ALA A 218 11.05 -15.52 -2.33
N THR A 219 10.66 -16.78 -2.52
CA THR A 219 10.81 -17.83 -1.50
C THR A 219 12.27 -18.24 -1.32
N LEU A 220 13.01 -18.44 -2.41
CA LEU A 220 14.44 -18.77 -2.37
C LEU A 220 15.27 -17.64 -1.74
N GLU A 221 14.93 -16.38 -2.04
CA GLU A 221 15.52 -15.21 -1.38
C GLU A 221 15.30 -15.25 0.14
N LEU A 222 14.05 -15.45 0.57
CA LEU A 222 13.71 -15.56 2.00
C LEU A 222 14.41 -16.73 2.70
N LEU A 223 14.48 -17.90 2.05
CA LEU A 223 15.13 -19.11 2.57
C LEU A 223 16.62 -18.88 2.86
N GLY A 224 17.29 -18.06 2.04
CA GLY A 224 18.71 -17.71 2.19
C GLY A 224 19.01 -16.78 3.37
N GLU A 225 18.01 -16.06 3.89
CA GLU A 225 18.17 -15.10 4.99
C GLU A 225 18.20 -15.77 6.38
N LYS A 226 19.25 -16.55 6.67
CA LYS A 226 19.37 -17.28 7.95
C LYS A 226 19.23 -16.42 9.21
N GLU A 227 19.59 -15.14 9.13
CA GLU A 227 19.52 -14.19 10.26
C GLU A 227 18.07 -13.85 10.64
N LEU A 228 17.11 -14.20 9.78
CA LEU A 228 15.69 -14.03 10.07
C LEU A 228 15.07 -15.24 10.76
N LEU A 229 15.73 -16.40 10.81
CA LEU A 229 15.15 -17.61 11.40
C LEU A 229 14.73 -17.37 12.86
N GLY A 230 13.48 -17.72 13.18
CA GLY A 230 12.88 -17.52 14.49
C GLY A 230 12.51 -16.07 14.83
N LEU A 231 12.64 -15.12 13.89
CA LEU A 231 12.12 -13.76 14.02
C LEU A 231 10.69 -13.66 13.48
N ALA A 232 9.88 -12.77 14.08
CA ALA A 232 8.50 -12.53 13.64
C ALA A 232 8.42 -12.02 12.18
N SER A 233 9.45 -11.31 11.70
CA SER A 233 9.53 -10.85 10.30
C SER A 233 9.65 -12.01 9.31
N PHE A 234 10.32 -13.10 9.69
CA PHE A 234 10.38 -14.31 8.88
C PHE A 234 9.01 -14.97 8.79
N ALA A 235 8.36 -15.19 9.95
CA ALA A 235 7.01 -15.76 10.00
C ALA A 235 6.00 -14.96 9.17
N GLN A 236 6.00 -13.62 9.28
CA GLN A 236 5.13 -12.75 8.48
C GLN A 236 5.40 -12.87 6.98
N ARG A 237 6.68 -12.96 6.57
CA ARG A 237 7.02 -13.14 5.15
C ARG A 237 6.60 -14.52 4.64
N VAL A 238 6.74 -15.57 5.45
CA VAL A 238 6.24 -16.92 5.13
C VAL A 238 4.72 -16.90 4.92
N GLU A 239 3.96 -16.29 5.83
CA GLU A 239 2.49 -16.15 5.72
C GLU A 239 2.05 -15.46 4.42
N LEU A 240 2.81 -14.47 3.96
CA LEU A 240 2.54 -13.76 2.70
C LEU A 240 2.91 -14.56 1.45
N LEU A 241 3.89 -15.47 1.54
CA LEU A 241 4.39 -16.25 0.41
C LEU A 241 3.61 -17.56 0.20
N LEU A 242 3.16 -18.22 1.26
CA LEU A 242 2.46 -19.51 1.16
C LEU A 242 1.26 -19.48 0.20
N PRO A 243 0.34 -18.50 0.24
CA PRO A 243 -0.75 -18.44 -0.73
C PRO A 243 -0.30 -18.28 -2.18
N ARG A 244 0.87 -17.65 -2.39
CA ARG A 244 1.44 -17.41 -3.73
C ARG A 244 2.11 -18.66 -4.30
N LEU A 245 2.60 -19.55 -3.44
CA LEU A 245 3.10 -20.88 -3.83
C LEU A 245 1.93 -21.82 -4.15
N ALA A 246 0.89 -21.80 -3.32
CA ALA A 246 -0.27 -22.70 -3.43
C ALA A 246 -1.21 -22.39 -4.61
N ALA A 247 -1.47 -21.11 -4.91
CA ALA A 247 -2.50 -20.73 -5.88
C ALA A 247 -1.94 -20.37 -7.27
N PRO A 248 -2.53 -20.86 -8.37
CA PRO A 248 -2.45 -20.15 -9.64
C PRO A 248 -3.19 -18.81 -9.47
N GLN A 249 -2.47 -17.69 -9.44
CA GLN A 249 -3.11 -16.38 -9.36
C GLN A 249 -3.99 -16.15 -10.60
N PRO A 250 -5.14 -15.44 -10.48
CA PRO A 250 -5.94 -15.11 -11.65
C PRO A 250 -5.06 -14.40 -12.68
N GLN A 251 -5.15 -14.84 -13.94
CA GLN A 251 -4.22 -14.51 -15.02
C GLN A 251 -4.15 -13.01 -15.38
N VAL A 252 -4.99 -12.17 -14.76
CA VAL A 252 -4.96 -10.71 -14.88
C VAL A 252 -5.12 -10.11 -13.46
N PRO A 253 -4.19 -9.27 -12.98
CA PRO A 253 -4.37 -8.57 -11.72
C PRO A 253 -5.65 -7.72 -11.79
N ARG A 254 -6.54 -7.88 -10.81
CA ARG A 254 -7.77 -7.06 -10.72
C ARG A 254 -7.37 -5.57 -10.68
N PRO A 255 -8.01 -4.71 -11.49
CA PRO A 255 -7.71 -3.28 -11.48
C PRO A 255 -7.98 -2.69 -10.09
N SER A 256 -7.17 -1.70 -9.71
CA SER A 256 -7.38 -0.97 -8.44
C SER A 256 -8.79 -0.39 -8.39
N PRO A 257 -9.55 -0.56 -7.30
CA PRO A 257 -10.90 0.01 -7.17
C PRO A 257 -10.94 1.53 -7.39
N THR A 258 -9.85 2.23 -7.06
CA THR A 258 -9.73 3.67 -7.32
C THR A 258 -9.62 3.98 -8.82
N LEU A 259 -8.84 3.20 -9.57
CA LEU A 259 -8.73 3.37 -11.02
C LEU A 259 -10.04 3.04 -11.73
N VAL A 260 -10.78 2.03 -11.24
CA VAL A 260 -12.11 1.68 -11.76
C VAL A 260 -13.11 2.83 -11.56
N ARG A 261 -13.11 3.48 -10.38
CA ARG A 261 -13.98 4.65 -10.13
C ARG A 261 -13.60 5.86 -10.98
N LEU A 262 -12.31 6.11 -11.19
CA LEU A 262 -11.85 7.20 -12.07
C LEU A 262 -12.29 6.95 -13.52
N PHE A 263 -12.16 5.71 -14.00
CA PHE A 263 -12.68 5.33 -15.31
C PHE A 263 -14.20 5.53 -15.40
N ALA A 264 -14.96 5.16 -14.38
CA ALA A 264 -16.41 5.38 -14.39
C ALA A 264 -16.79 6.87 -14.48
N GLN A 265 -16.03 7.76 -13.85
CA GLN A 265 -16.22 9.21 -14.00
C GLN A 265 -15.90 9.66 -15.44
N GLU A 266 -14.78 9.19 -15.99
CA GLU A 266 -14.37 9.49 -17.37
C GLU A 266 -15.40 9.03 -18.41
N VAL A 267 -16.07 7.90 -18.18
CA VAL A 267 -17.18 7.46 -19.05
C VAL A 267 -18.26 8.53 -19.14
N GLY A 268 -18.67 9.13 -18.03
CA GLY A 268 -19.66 10.22 -18.04
C GLY A 268 -19.19 11.42 -18.85
N GLU A 269 -17.95 11.88 -18.63
CA GLU A 269 -17.38 13.03 -19.35
C GLU A 269 -17.28 12.79 -20.87
N GLN A 270 -16.90 11.59 -21.28
CA GLN A 270 -16.80 11.23 -22.70
C GLN A 270 -18.18 10.99 -23.34
N VAL A 271 -19.14 10.42 -22.60
CA VAL A 271 -20.52 10.27 -23.09
C VAL A 271 -21.17 11.64 -23.32
N ASP A 272 -21.00 12.57 -22.38
CA ASP A 272 -21.50 13.95 -22.53
C ASP A 272 -20.87 14.64 -23.75
N LEU A 273 -19.56 14.49 -23.95
CA LEU A 273 -18.87 15.02 -25.13
C LEU A 273 -19.43 14.45 -26.44
N ILE A 274 -19.72 13.15 -26.48
CA ILE A 274 -20.31 12.51 -27.66
C ILE A 274 -21.73 13.01 -27.91
N ARG A 275 -22.56 13.16 -26.87
CA ARG A 275 -23.92 13.71 -27.00
C ARG A 275 -23.90 15.16 -27.48
N ASP A 276 -23.03 15.99 -26.90
CA ASP A 276 -22.85 17.38 -27.32
C ASP A 276 -22.42 17.49 -28.79
N GLU A 277 -21.58 16.58 -29.27
CA GLU A 277 -21.20 16.52 -30.69
C GLU A 277 -22.37 16.10 -31.57
N LEU A 278 -23.11 15.07 -31.15
CA LEU A 278 -24.29 14.56 -31.85
C LEU A 278 -25.43 15.60 -31.94
N ASP A 279 -25.53 16.53 -31.02
CA ASP A 279 -26.55 17.60 -31.00
C ASP A 279 -26.22 18.78 -31.93
N LYS A 280 -25.03 18.80 -32.53
CA LYS A 280 -24.65 19.82 -33.51
C LYS A 280 -25.38 19.60 -34.83
N LEU A 281 -25.57 20.69 -35.59
CA LEU A 281 -26.19 20.66 -36.93
C LEU A 281 -25.38 19.80 -37.93
N ASP A 282 -24.07 19.71 -37.73
CA ASP A 282 -23.16 18.89 -38.53
C ASP A 282 -22.14 18.22 -37.59
N PRO A 283 -22.52 17.08 -36.96
CA PRO A 283 -21.65 16.36 -36.03
C PRO A 283 -20.40 15.84 -36.73
N ASP A 284 -19.23 16.02 -36.13
CA ASP A 284 -17.98 15.47 -36.64
C ASP A 284 -17.83 13.98 -36.27
N PRO A 285 -17.90 13.05 -37.26
CA PRO A 285 -17.74 11.63 -37.00
C PRO A 285 -16.38 11.27 -36.40
N GLU A 286 -15.33 12.04 -36.71
CA GLU A 286 -13.98 11.77 -36.23
C GLU A 286 -13.84 12.09 -34.73
N THR A 287 -14.48 13.18 -34.28
CA THR A 287 -14.53 13.57 -32.87
C THR A 287 -15.27 12.52 -32.03
N ILE A 288 -16.43 12.05 -32.50
CA ILE A 288 -17.18 10.96 -31.83
C ILE A 288 -16.34 9.67 -31.76
N ALA A 289 -15.73 9.28 -32.88
CA ALA A 289 -14.93 8.06 -32.94
C ALA A 289 -13.71 8.10 -32.00
N LYS A 290 -13.05 9.26 -31.88
CA LYS A 290 -11.91 9.44 -30.98
C LYS A 290 -12.30 9.31 -29.51
N ALA A 291 -13.40 9.94 -29.10
CA ALA A 291 -13.90 9.85 -27.73
C ALA A 291 -14.26 8.40 -27.35
N ALA A 292 -14.99 7.70 -28.22
CA ALA A 292 -15.35 6.30 -28.03
C ALA A 292 -14.12 5.37 -27.98
N LEU A 293 -13.09 5.63 -28.80
CA LEU A 293 -11.86 4.85 -28.81
C LEU A 293 -11.02 5.08 -27.55
N ALA A 294 -10.97 6.32 -27.04
CA ALA A 294 -10.28 6.65 -25.80
C ALA A 294 -10.86 5.88 -24.61
N LEU A 295 -12.20 5.81 -24.52
CA LEU A 295 -12.88 4.97 -23.52
C LEU A 295 -12.52 3.49 -23.65
N ALA A 296 -12.50 2.97 -24.89
CA ALA A 296 -12.18 1.57 -25.12
C ALA A 296 -10.73 1.23 -24.71
N GLU A 297 -9.77 2.11 -25.02
CA GLU A 297 -8.37 1.94 -24.66
C GLU A 297 -8.18 1.90 -23.13
N GLN A 298 -8.79 2.85 -22.41
CA GLN A 298 -8.75 2.89 -20.95
C GLN A 298 -9.41 1.67 -20.32
N ALA A 299 -10.58 1.25 -20.82
CA ALA A 299 -11.24 0.02 -20.39
C ALA A 299 -10.33 -1.22 -20.60
N GLY A 300 -9.60 -1.26 -21.73
CA GLY A 300 -8.62 -2.30 -22.03
C GLY A 300 -7.46 -2.34 -21.03
N HIS A 301 -6.91 -1.19 -20.67
CA HIS A 301 -5.86 -1.10 -19.64
C HIS A 301 -6.30 -1.60 -18.26
N LEU A 302 -7.60 -1.50 -17.97
CA LEU A 302 -8.20 -1.98 -16.72
C LEU A 302 -8.71 -3.42 -16.80
N GLY A 303 -8.61 -4.09 -17.97
CA GLY A 303 -9.12 -5.45 -18.16
C GLY A 303 -10.66 -5.53 -18.21
N LEU A 304 -11.36 -4.41 -18.41
CA LEU A 304 -12.81 -4.33 -18.45
C LEU A 304 -13.30 -4.65 -19.87
N THR A 305 -13.69 -5.90 -20.10
CA THR A 305 -13.97 -6.41 -21.46
C THR A 305 -15.25 -5.83 -22.07
N ALA A 306 -16.35 -5.77 -21.33
CA ALA A 306 -17.63 -5.25 -21.84
C ALA A 306 -17.54 -3.77 -22.30
N PRO A 307 -17.12 -2.80 -21.46
CA PRO A 307 -17.04 -1.39 -21.88
C PRO A 307 -16.02 -1.17 -23.00
N ARG A 308 -14.92 -1.95 -23.03
CA ARG A 308 -13.98 -1.92 -24.16
C ARG A 308 -14.66 -2.26 -25.48
N ARG A 309 -15.39 -3.38 -25.52
CA ARG A 309 -16.07 -3.84 -26.75
C ARG A 309 -17.15 -2.85 -27.20
N VAL A 310 -17.91 -2.31 -26.25
CA VAL A 310 -18.95 -1.31 -26.53
C VAL A 310 -18.33 -0.04 -27.11
N GLY A 311 -17.26 0.49 -26.49
CA GLY A 311 -16.52 1.65 -27.01
C GLY A 311 -15.93 1.42 -28.40
N GLU A 312 -15.32 0.25 -28.66
CA GLU A 312 -14.83 -0.14 -30.00
C GLU A 312 -15.96 -0.21 -31.03
N GLY A 313 -17.13 -0.73 -30.63
CA GLY A 313 -18.33 -0.80 -31.46
C GLY A 313 -18.83 0.59 -31.84
N LEU A 314 -18.96 1.48 -30.86
CA LEU A 314 -19.38 2.87 -31.04
C LEU A 314 -18.41 3.64 -31.95
N ALA A 315 -17.11 3.54 -31.68
CA ALA A 315 -16.08 4.18 -32.49
C ALA A 315 -16.12 3.72 -33.95
N ARG A 316 -16.33 2.41 -34.18
CA ARG A 316 -16.45 1.85 -35.53
C ARG A 316 -17.68 2.39 -36.24
N VAL A 317 -18.83 2.48 -35.59
CA VAL A 317 -20.06 3.01 -36.18
C VAL A 317 -19.89 4.47 -36.56
N ALA A 318 -19.36 5.30 -35.65
CA ALA A 318 -19.09 6.71 -35.94
C ALA A 318 -18.14 6.89 -37.14
N ALA A 319 -17.01 6.18 -37.17
CA ALA A 319 -16.02 6.31 -38.25
C ALA A 319 -16.54 5.84 -39.63
N HIS A 320 -17.50 4.92 -39.66
CA HIS A 320 -18.06 4.34 -40.88
C HIS A 320 -19.41 4.94 -41.27
N ALA A 321 -19.93 5.90 -40.52
CA ALA A 321 -21.11 6.66 -40.92
C ALA A 321 -20.84 7.38 -42.26
N ARG A 322 -21.76 7.25 -43.22
CA ARG A 322 -21.65 7.81 -44.59
C ARG A 322 -22.96 8.46 -45.00
N GLY A 323 -22.88 9.41 -45.94
CA GLY A 323 -24.06 10.11 -46.49
C GLY A 323 -24.25 11.51 -45.92
N PRO A 324 -25.24 12.27 -46.41
CA PRO A 324 -25.59 13.58 -45.87
C PRO A 324 -26.27 13.40 -44.51
N HIS A 325 -25.68 13.99 -43.45
CA HIS A 325 -26.17 13.94 -42.06
C HIS A 325 -26.49 12.52 -41.57
N PRO A 326 -25.50 11.60 -41.53
CA PRO A 326 -25.76 10.19 -41.22
C PRO A 326 -26.38 10.00 -39.82
N PHE A 327 -26.01 10.86 -38.86
CA PHE A 327 -26.48 10.81 -37.49
C PHE A 327 -27.92 11.33 -37.29
N GLU A 328 -28.54 11.91 -38.32
CA GLU A 328 -29.96 12.30 -38.33
C GLU A 328 -30.89 11.11 -38.65
N ALA A 329 -30.33 9.98 -39.11
CA ALA A 329 -31.11 8.78 -39.36
C ALA A 329 -31.71 8.26 -38.02
N PRO A 330 -33.05 8.19 -37.87
CA PRO A 330 -33.67 7.91 -36.57
C PRO A 330 -33.23 6.58 -35.95
N THR A 331 -33.01 5.56 -36.78
CA THR A 331 -32.53 4.24 -36.35
C THR A 331 -31.10 4.30 -35.82
N LEU A 332 -30.20 5.00 -36.52
CA LEU A 332 -28.82 5.14 -36.08
C LEU A 332 -28.74 5.98 -34.81
N ARG A 333 -29.45 7.11 -34.75
CA ARG A 333 -29.47 7.97 -33.56
C ARG A 333 -29.96 7.21 -32.33
N GLN A 334 -31.05 6.44 -32.45
CA GLN A 334 -31.56 5.65 -31.33
C GLN A 334 -30.55 4.62 -30.83
N VAL A 335 -29.87 3.90 -31.73
CA VAL A 335 -28.87 2.89 -31.36
C VAL A 335 -27.66 3.54 -30.69
N LEU A 336 -27.22 4.72 -31.16
CA LEU A 336 -26.14 5.48 -30.51
C LEU A 336 -26.55 5.90 -29.09
N GLU A 337 -27.73 6.48 -28.90
CA GLU A 337 -28.21 6.89 -27.57
C GLU A 337 -28.36 5.70 -26.61
N ASN A 338 -28.89 4.57 -27.09
CA ASN A 338 -28.98 3.34 -26.28
C ASN A 338 -27.59 2.85 -25.85
N THR A 339 -26.61 2.91 -26.77
CA THR A 339 -25.23 2.49 -26.49
C THR A 339 -24.57 3.40 -25.46
N LEU A 340 -24.80 4.72 -25.56
CA LEU A 340 -24.29 5.70 -24.58
C LEU A 340 -24.92 5.49 -23.20
N GLY A 341 -26.23 5.26 -23.14
CA GLY A 341 -26.93 4.94 -21.89
C GLY A 341 -26.46 3.63 -21.24
N GLU A 342 -26.09 2.63 -22.05
CA GLU A 342 -25.48 1.40 -21.52
C GLU A 342 -24.10 1.67 -20.90
N LEU A 343 -23.26 2.48 -21.56
CA LEU A 343 -21.94 2.84 -21.01
C LEU A 343 -22.08 3.56 -19.67
N GLU A 344 -23.06 4.46 -19.53
CA GLU A 344 -23.39 5.13 -18.26
C GLU A 344 -23.86 4.12 -17.20
N THR A 345 -24.73 3.19 -17.57
CA THR A 345 -25.20 2.13 -16.66
C THR A 345 -24.02 1.29 -16.16
N MET A 346 -23.15 0.85 -17.07
CA MET A 346 -21.90 0.14 -16.72
C MET A 346 -21.04 0.99 -15.77
N ALA A 347 -20.91 2.29 -16.01
CA ALA A 347 -20.16 3.19 -15.14
C ALA A 347 -20.78 3.33 -13.73
N GLU A 348 -22.11 3.33 -13.61
CA GLU A 348 -22.80 3.32 -12.31
C GLU A 348 -22.49 2.05 -11.51
N PHE A 349 -22.55 0.87 -12.15
CA PHE A 349 -22.17 -0.40 -11.53
C PHE A 349 -20.71 -0.38 -11.05
N LEU A 350 -19.79 0.09 -11.89
CA LEU A 350 -18.37 0.18 -11.57
C LEU A 350 -18.10 1.18 -10.43
N SER A 351 -18.82 2.31 -10.40
CA SER A 351 -18.72 3.32 -9.33
C SER A 351 -19.17 2.78 -7.98
N ALA A 352 -20.21 1.95 -7.98
CA ALA A 352 -20.72 1.25 -6.80
C ALA A 352 -19.83 0.06 -6.36
N GLY A 353 -18.81 -0.30 -7.14
CA GLY A 353 -17.91 -1.42 -6.86
C GLY A 353 -18.52 -2.79 -7.15
N HIS A 354 -19.55 -2.84 -7.99
CA HIS A 354 -20.18 -4.08 -8.44
C HIS A 354 -19.45 -4.66 -9.67
N GLU A 355 -19.56 -5.98 -9.84
CA GLU A 355 -19.15 -6.63 -11.09
C GLU A 355 -20.19 -6.35 -12.18
N LEU A 356 -19.73 -6.20 -13.43
CA LEU A 356 -20.61 -5.97 -14.57
C LEU A 356 -21.37 -7.26 -14.92
N PRO A 357 -22.66 -7.17 -15.29
CA PRO A 357 -23.41 -8.32 -15.77
C PRO A 357 -22.80 -8.88 -17.06
N GLU A 358 -22.66 -10.21 -17.14
CA GLU A 358 -22.06 -10.88 -18.29
C GLU A 358 -23.05 -11.03 -19.46
N GLY A 359 -22.67 -10.59 -20.66
CA GLY A 359 -23.35 -10.93 -21.91
C GLY A 359 -24.46 -9.99 -22.36
N GLU A 360 -24.82 -8.98 -21.55
CA GLU A 360 -25.80 -7.95 -21.95
C GLU A 360 -25.29 -7.08 -23.11
N GLU A 361 -23.97 -6.94 -23.27
CA GLU A 361 -23.38 -6.14 -24.34
C GLU A 361 -23.51 -6.79 -25.73
N GLU A 362 -23.80 -8.08 -25.83
CA GLU A 362 -23.83 -8.80 -27.11
C GLU A 362 -25.00 -8.39 -28.01
N GLU A 363 -26.17 -8.08 -27.42
CA GLU A 363 -27.31 -7.56 -28.15
C GLU A 363 -27.01 -6.18 -28.72
N LEU A 364 -26.48 -5.28 -27.88
CA LEU A 364 -26.10 -3.92 -28.27
C LEU A 364 -25.06 -3.90 -29.39
N LEU A 365 -24.04 -4.76 -29.31
CA LEU A 365 -23.05 -4.89 -30.38
C LEU A 365 -23.66 -5.40 -31.70
N ARG A 366 -24.72 -6.20 -31.63
CA ARG A 366 -25.46 -6.67 -32.81
C ARG A 366 -26.30 -5.56 -33.41
N GLU A 367 -26.97 -4.76 -32.58
CA GLU A 367 -27.73 -3.57 -33.00
C GLU A 367 -26.81 -2.53 -33.67
N LEU A 368 -25.66 -2.21 -33.08
CA LEU A 368 -24.65 -1.32 -33.66
C LEU A 368 -24.19 -1.80 -35.05
N LYS A 369 -23.97 -3.10 -35.20
CA LYS A 369 -23.57 -3.69 -36.49
C LYS A 369 -24.70 -3.64 -37.52
N ALA A 370 -25.94 -3.85 -37.09
CA ALA A 370 -27.11 -3.78 -37.95
C ALA A 370 -27.38 -2.34 -38.41
N ALA A 371 -27.28 -1.36 -37.50
CA ALA A 371 -27.43 0.06 -37.81
C ALA A 371 -26.40 0.51 -38.85
N LEU A 372 -25.14 0.09 -38.70
CA LEU A 372 -24.09 0.37 -39.68
C LEU A 372 -24.37 -0.22 -41.08
N SER A 373 -25.08 -1.35 -41.15
CA SER A 373 -25.39 -1.99 -42.43
C SER A 373 -26.59 -1.32 -43.14
N ALA A 374 -27.35 -0.49 -42.42
CA ALA A 374 -28.56 0.16 -42.90
C ALA A 374 -28.35 1.66 -43.23
N SER A 375 -27.33 2.29 -42.63
CA SER A 375 -26.81 3.62 -42.95
C SER A 375 -25.83 3.58 -44.13
#